data_AF-A0A7J5W8T0-F1
#
_entry.id   AF-A0A7J5W8T0-F1
#
_cell.length_a   1.000
_cell.length_b   1.000
_cell.length_c   1.000
_cell.angle_alpha   90.00
_cell.angle_beta   90.00
_cell.angle_gamma   90.00
#
_symmetry.space_group_name_H-M   'P 1'
#
loop_
_entity.id
_entity.type
_entity.pdbx_description
1 polymer ?
#
loop_
_entity_poly.entity_id
_entity_poly.type
_entity_poly.pdbx_seq_one_letter_code
_entity_poly.pdbx_strand_id
1 'polypeptide(L)'
;MRIVLDTNVIVSGLLSPFGPPGEIVRMVSSGMVVLCVDARIFAAYDDVLARLKFGFDPDSVAAFLDYVDFRSEVVASAPLGQRLPDVDDEPFLEVALAAGADCLVTGNLAHFPPDVRSGVTVLAPAEFMAALRERGRAGDSD
;
A
#
# COMPACT_ATOMS: atom_id res chain seq x y z
N MET A 1 3.40 -11.91 -3.87
CA MET A 1 3.81 -10.57 -4.33
C MET A 1 3.85 -9.65 -3.13
N ARG A 2 4.94 -8.89 -2.96
CA ARG A 2 5.20 -7.99 -1.83
C ARG A 2 4.95 -6.55 -2.26
N ILE A 3 4.07 -5.82 -1.58
CA ILE A 3 3.78 -4.43 -1.93
C ILE A 3 3.80 -3.54 -0.69
N VAL A 4 3.99 -2.24 -0.91
CA VAL A 4 3.64 -1.21 0.07
C VAL A 4 2.37 -0.52 -0.40
N LEU A 5 1.44 -0.26 0.51
CA LEU A 5 0.14 0.32 0.18
C LEU A 5 -0.02 1.66 0.93
N ASP A 6 -0.28 2.72 0.20
CA ASP A 6 -0.63 4.02 0.78
C ASP A 6 -2.00 3.94 1.46
N THR A 7 -2.13 4.65 2.58
CA THR A 7 -3.36 4.77 3.37
C THR A 7 -4.55 5.28 2.55
N ASN A 8 -4.32 6.18 1.59
CA ASN A 8 -5.41 6.68 0.72
C ASN A 8 -6.06 5.55 -0.11
N VAL A 9 -5.31 4.50 -0.45
CA VAL A 9 -5.81 3.35 -1.22
C VAL A 9 -6.63 2.44 -0.32
N ILE A 10 -6.19 2.24 0.93
CA ILE A 10 -6.96 1.49 1.93
C ILE A 10 -8.31 2.19 2.17
N VAL A 11 -8.30 3.49 2.48
CA VAL A 11 -9.52 4.29 2.69
C VAL A 11 -10.44 4.19 1.48
N SER A 12 -9.90 4.40 0.27
CA SER A 12 -10.68 4.34 -0.96
C SER A 12 -11.25 2.94 -1.21
N GLY A 13 -10.51 1.90 -0.88
CA GLY A 13 -10.93 0.51 -1.06
C GLY A 13 -12.02 0.08 -0.08
N LEU A 14 -11.97 0.58 1.16
CA LEU A 14 -13.01 0.35 2.16
C LEU A 14 -14.30 1.13 1.84
N LEU A 15 -14.19 2.35 1.31
CA LEU A 15 -15.35 3.16 0.90
C LEU A 15 -15.98 2.71 -0.42
N SER A 16 -15.15 2.29 -1.39
CA SER A 16 -15.57 1.93 -2.75
C SER A 16 -15.06 0.54 -3.12
N PRO A 17 -15.68 -0.54 -2.61
CA PRO A 17 -15.15 -1.90 -2.71
C PRO A 17 -15.08 -2.40 -4.17
N PHE A 18 -15.92 -1.91 -5.08
CA PHE A 18 -15.97 -2.43 -6.45
C PHE A 18 -14.96 -1.78 -7.42
N GLY A 19 -14.19 -0.79 -6.96
CA GLY A 19 -13.13 -0.16 -7.75
C GLY A 19 -11.75 -0.81 -7.57
N PRO A 20 -10.73 -0.36 -8.31
CA PRO A 20 -9.36 -0.89 -8.18
C PRO A 20 -8.82 -0.88 -6.74
N PRO A 21 -8.98 0.19 -5.94
CA PRO A 21 -8.56 0.17 -4.53
C PRO A 21 -9.23 -0.95 -3.70
N GLY A 22 -10.53 -1.19 -3.93
CA GLY A 22 -11.28 -2.21 -3.21
C GLY A 22 -10.87 -3.64 -3.61
N GLU A 23 -10.50 -3.84 -4.87
CA GLU A 23 -9.92 -5.10 -5.33
C GLU A 23 -8.55 -5.35 -4.67
N ILE A 24 -7.71 -4.33 -4.55
CA ILE A 24 -6.41 -4.42 -3.85
C ILE A 24 -6.62 -4.79 -2.38
N VAL A 25 -7.55 -4.12 -1.67
CA VAL A 25 -7.86 -4.46 -0.27
C VAL A 25 -8.32 -5.91 -0.13
N ARG A 26 -9.17 -6.42 -1.02
CA ARG A 26 -9.54 -7.85 -1.02
C ARG A 26 -8.35 -8.78 -1.27
N MET A 27 -7.42 -8.40 -2.14
CA MET A 27 -6.20 -9.17 -2.37
C MET A 27 -5.31 -9.24 -1.12
N VAL A 28 -5.24 -8.15 -0.34
CA VAL A 28 -4.57 -8.13 0.96
C VAL A 28 -5.29 -9.08 1.93
N SER A 29 -6.61 -8.92 2.07
CA SER A 29 -7.43 -9.74 2.98
C SER A 29 -7.46 -11.24 2.64
N SER A 30 -7.19 -11.61 1.40
CA SER A 30 -7.06 -13.01 0.97
C SER A 30 -5.62 -13.54 1.03
N GLY A 31 -4.64 -12.67 1.27
CA GLY A 31 -3.22 -13.02 1.26
C GLY A 31 -2.62 -13.24 -0.13
N MET A 32 -3.32 -12.88 -1.21
CA MET A 32 -2.76 -12.89 -2.57
C MET A 32 -1.61 -11.88 -2.70
N VAL A 33 -1.67 -10.79 -1.93
CA VAL A 33 -0.58 -9.83 -1.76
C VAL A 33 -0.19 -9.72 -0.29
N VAL A 34 1.11 -9.59 -0.07
CA VAL A 34 1.68 -9.39 1.27
C VAL A 34 2.05 -7.92 1.39
N LEU A 35 1.49 -7.24 2.40
CA LEU A 35 1.88 -5.87 2.71
C LEU A 35 3.24 -5.87 3.41
N CYS A 36 4.14 -4.99 2.98
CA CYS A 36 5.36 -4.65 3.71
C CYS A 36 5.10 -3.36 4.48
N VAL A 37 5.35 -3.38 5.78
CA VAL A 37 4.98 -2.29 6.68
C VAL A 37 6.04 -2.10 7.77
N ASP A 38 6.03 -0.94 8.40
CA ASP A 38 6.69 -0.70 9.68
C ASP A 38 5.71 -0.05 10.66
N ALA A 39 6.17 0.25 11.87
CA ALA A 39 5.34 0.86 12.90
C ALA A 39 4.80 2.25 12.48
N ARG A 40 5.49 2.98 11.61
CA ARG A 40 5.07 4.33 11.15
C ARG A 40 3.91 4.21 10.17
N ILE A 41 3.98 3.24 9.26
CA ILE A 41 2.88 2.95 8.32
C ILE A 41 1.64 2.47 9.09
N PHE A 42 1.81 1.57 10.07
CA PHE A 42 0.68 1.14 10.91
C PHE A 42 0.03 2.30 11.67
N ALA A 43 0.84 3.18 12.26
CA ALA A 43 0.33 4.36 12.94
C ALA A 43 -0.44 5.29 11.99
N ALA A 44 0.03 5.43 10.74
CA ALA A 44 -0.70 6.20 9.72
C ALA A 44 -2.04 5.55 9.35
N TYR A 45 -2.10 4.21 9.25
CA TYR A 45 -3.36 3.51 9.01
C TYR A 45 -4.35 3.72 10.16
N ASP A 46 -3.90 3.53 11.40
CA ASP A 46 -4.73 3.72 12.60
C ASP A 46 -5.28 5.16 12.68
N ASP A 47 -4.42 6.18 12.55
CA ASP A 47 -4.83 7.59 12.59
C ASP A 47 -5.84 7.93 11.49
N VAL A 48 -5.59 7.49 10.25
CA VAL A 48 -6.43 7.87 9.12
C VAL A 48 -7.77 7.13 9.16
N LEU A 49 -7.79 5.84 9.47
CA LEU A 49 -9.02 5.05 9.52
C LEU A 49 -9.92 5.45 10.70
N ALA A 50 -9.35 5.98 11.78
CA ALA A 50 -10.11 6.50 12.92
C ALA A 50 -10.84 7.84 12.63
N ARG A 51 -10.60 8.50 11.50
CA ARG A 51 -11.20 9.81 11.21
C ARG A 51 -12.71 9.70 10.94
N LEU A 52 -13.51 10.35 11.79
CA LEU A 52 -14.98 10.36 11.72
C LEU A 52 -15.57 10.70 10.33
N LYS A 53 -14.86 11.51 9.52
CA LYS A 53 -15.28 11.89 8.17
C LYS A 53 -15.48 10.70 7.23
N PHE A 54 -14.84 9.56 7.49
CA PHE A 54 -14.99 8.35 6.70
C PHE A 54 -16.13 7.45 7.17
N GLY A 55 -16.58 7.61 8.42
CA GLY A 55 -17.72 6.86 8.96
C GLY A 55 -17.50 5.35 9.05
N PHE A 56 -16.25 4.89 9.17
CA PHE A 56 -15.96 3.48 9.35
C PHE A 56 -16.41 2.99 10.73
N ASP A 57 -16.86 1.75 10.79
CA ASP A 57 -17.15 1.04 12.03
C ASP A 57 -15.82 0.71 12.76
N PRO A 58 -15.62 1.14 14.02
CA PRO A 58 -14.36 0.94 14.74
C PRO A 58 -13.97 -0.52 14.91
N ASP A 59 -14.94 -1.41 15.16
CA ASP A 59 -14.68 -2.85 15.34
C ASP A 59 -14.20 -3.48 14.01
N SER A 60 -14.78 -3.06 12.89
CA SER A 60 -14.35 -3.47 11.55
C SER A 60 -12.95 -2.96 11.20
N VAL A 61 -12.61 -1.72 11.59
CA VAL A 61 -11.26 -1.16 11.41
C VAL A 61 -10.24 -1.93 12.24
N ALA A 62 -10.53 -2.17 13.51
CA ALA A 62 -9.66 -2.94 14.40
C ALA A 62 -9.41 -4.35 13.86
N ALA A 63 -10.46 -5.06 13.44
CA ALA A 63 -10.33 -6.39 12.85
C ALA A 63 -9.49 -6.39 11.55
N PHE A 64 -9.60 -5.35 10.73
CA PHE A 64 -8.77 -5.19 9.54
C PHE A 64 -7.30 -4.96 9.92
N LEU A 65 -7.02 -4.06 10.85
CA LEU A 65 -5.65 -3.75 11.29
C LEU A 65 -5.00 -4.96 11.97
N ASP A 66 -5.72 -5.69 12.82
CA ASP A 66 -5.24 -6.94 13.44
C ASP A 66 -4.88 -7.99 12.38
N TYR A 67 -5.69 -8.12 11.33
CA TYR A 67 -5.39 -9.01 10.23
C TYR A 67 -4.14 -8.56 9.45
N VAL A 68 -4.00 -7.26 9.19
CA VAL A 68 -2.82 -6.72 8.51
C VAL A 68 -1.57 -6.92 9.38
N ASP A 69 -1.62 -6.70 10.69
CA ASP A 69 -0.51 -6.97 11.61
C ASP A 69 -0.09 -8.44 11.56
N PHE A 70 -1.06 -9.36 11.59
CA PHE A 70 -0.79 -10.79 11.53
C PHE A 70 -0.20 -11.27 10.19
N ARG A 71 -0.56 -10.64 9.07
CA ARG A 71 -0.25 -11.14 7.71
C ARG A 71 0.79 -10.33 6.95
N SER A 72 1.10 -9.13 7.42
CA SER A 72 2.10 -8.27 6.82
C SER A 72 3.52 -8.74 7.17
N GLU A 73 4.47 -8.28 6.36
CA GLU A 73 5.88 -8.39 6.66
C GLU A 73 6.38 -7.10 7.30
N VAL A 74 6.87 -7.21 8.53
CA VAL A 74 7.46 -6.08 9.25
C VAL A 74 8.88 -5.84 8.77
N VAL A 75 9.15 -4.63 8.30
CA VAL A 75 10.42 -4.26 7.66
C VAL A 75 11.09 -3.14 8.43
N ALA A 76 12.35 -3.35 8.81
CA ALA A 76 13.18 -2.28 9.33
C ALA A 76 13.77 -1.48 8.14
N SER A 77 13.37 -0.22 8.02
CA SER A 77 13.81 0.66 6.94
C SER A 77 14.78 1.73 7.44
N ALA A 78 15.56 2.28 6.52
CA ALA A 78 16.49 3.38 6.77
C ALA A 78 15.97 4.66 6.10
N PRO A 79 16.30 5.84 6.63
CA PRO A 79 15.90 7.11 6.04
C PRO A 79 16.33 7.25 4.57
N LEU A 80 15.51 7.91 3.75
CA LEU A 80 15.86 8.20 2.35
C LEU A 80 17.12 9.09 2.27
N GLY A 81 17.91 8.89 1.21
CA GLY A 81 19.03 9.78 0.89
C GLY A 81 18.58 11.16 0.36
N GLN A 82 17.34 11.26 -0.11
CA GLN A 82 16.72 12.48 -0.61
C GLN A 82 15.28 12.59 -0.07
N ARG A 83 14.89 13.79 0.35
CA ARG A 83 13.55 14.08 0.90
C ARG A 83 12.49 14.05 -0.19
N LEU A 84 11.30 13.57 0.17
CA LEU A 84 10.13 13.64 -0.71
C LEU A 84 9.49 15.04 -0.67
N PRO A 85 8.68 15.41 -1.69
CA PRO A 85 7.83 16.60 -1.64
C PRO A 85 6.91 16.61 -0.43
N ASP A 86 6.38 15.44 -0.06
CA ASP A 86 5.61 15.22 1.15
C ASP A 86 6.40 14.30 2.10
N VAL A 87 6.69 14.80 3.29
CA VAL A 87 7.50 14.10 4.30
C VAL A 87 6.73 12.93 4.91
N ASP A 88 5.40 13.02 4.98
CA ASP A 88 4.56 11.98 5.57
C ASP A 88 4.53 10.71 4.70
N ASP A 89 4.95 10.82 3.44
CA ASP A 89 5.06 9.72 2.48
C ASP A 89 6.42 9.00 2.49
N GLU A 90 7.44 9.57 3.14
CA GLU A 90 8.78 8.99 3.21
C GLU A 90 8.79 7.56 3.77
N PRO A 91 8.07 7.26 4.88
CA PRO A 91 8.05 5.90 5.43
C PRO A 91 7.59 4.84 4.43
N PHE A 92 6.64 5.16 3.56
CA PHE A 92 6.14 4.21 2.55
C PHE A 92 7.22 3.89 1.51
N LEU A 93 7.95 4.89 1.04
CA LEU A 93 9.03 4.67 0.08
C LEU A 93 10.24 3.98 0.73
N GLU A 94 10.59 4.35 1.96
CA GLU A 94 11.67 3.71 2.73
C GLU A 94 11.42 2.23 2.95
N VAL A 95 10.18 1.87 3.35
CA VAL A 95 9.78 0.47 3.50
C VAL A 95 9.78 -0.25 2.16
N ALA A 96 9.31 0.39 1.08
CA ALA A 96 9.32 -0.24 -0.25
C ALA A 96 10.74 -0.58 -0.71
N LEU A 97 11.70 0.33 -0.47
CA LEU A 97 13.11 0.12 -0.75
C LEU A 97 13.71 -1.00 0.11
N ALA A 98 13.54 -0.93 1.43
CA ALA A 98 14.11 -1.88 2.37
C ALA A 98 13.55 -3.31 2.19
N ALA A 99 12.27 -3.41 1.85
CA ALA A 99 11.59 -4.68 1.60
C ALA A 99 11.96 -5.32 0.25
N GLY A 100 12.54 -4.55 -0.67
CA GLY A 100 12.59 -4.94 -2.09
C GLY A 100 11.18 -5.21 -2.63
N ALA A 101 10.21 -4.36 -2.27
CA ALA A 101 8.82 -4.54 -2.66
C ALA A 101 8.68 -4.49 -4.19
N ASP A 102 7.78 -5.31 -4.74
CA ASP A 102 7.45 -5.33 -6.17
C ASP A 102 6.97 -3.95 -6.64
N CYS A 103 6.21 -3.25 -5.79
CA CYS A 103 5.78 -1.88 -6.01
C CYS A 103 5.25 -1.20 -4.73
N LEU A 104 5.22 0.13 -4.76
CA LEU A 104 4.42 0.98 -3.88
C LEU A 104 3.17 1.46 -4.63
N VAL A 105 1.99 1.28 -4.02
CA VAL A 105 0.71 1.66 -4.63
C VAL A 105 0.13 2.86 -3.91
N THR A 106 -0.13 3.95 -4.64
CA THR A 106 -0.63 5.22 -4.07
C THR A 106 -1.65 5.91 -4.99
N GLY A 107 -2.65 6.58 -4.41
CA GLY A 107 -3.50 7.54 -5.11
C GLY A 107 -2.84 8.90 -5.41
N ASN A 108 -1.70 9.19 -4.78
CA ASN A 108 -1.01 10.48 -4.79
C ASN A 108 0.34 10.40 -5.54
N LEU A 109 0.34 9.99 -6.81
CA LEU A 109 1.56 9.83 -7.61
C LEU A 109 2.50 11.05 -7.62
N ALA A 110 1.95 12.26 -7.47
CA ALA A 110 2.72 13.51 -7.42
C ALA A 110 3.66 13.60 -6.19
N HIS A 111 3.36 12.87 -5.11
CA HIS A 111 4.18 12.85 -3.90
C HIS A 111 5.45 11.99 -4.07
N PHE A 112 5.49 11.17 -5.13
CA PHE A 112 6.62 10.30 -5.44
C PHE A 112 7.15 10.61 -6.85
N PRO A 113 7.84 11.73 -7.08
CA PRO A 113 8.36 12.03 -8.41
C PRO A 113 9.47 11.03 -8.83
N PRO A 114 9.63 10.71 -10.13
CA PRO A 114 10.50 9.60 -10.57
C PRO A 114 11.97 9.67 -10.15
N ASP A 115 12.51 10.88 -10.00
CA ASP A 115 13.89 11.16 -9.62
C ASP A 115 14.22 10.77 -8.17
N VAL A 116 13.21 10.71 -7.29
CA VAL A 116 13.40 10.40 -5.86
C VAL A 116 12.98 8.98 -5.46
N ARG A 117 12.45 8.17 -6.40
CA ARG A 117 11.95 6.81 -6.11
C ARG A 117 13.05 5.79 -5.83
N SER A 118 14.32 6.12 -6.10
CA SER A 118 15.48 5.21 -5.92
C SER A 118 15.28 3.80 -6.51
N GLY A 119 14.57 3.72 -7.66
CA GLY A 119 14.30 2.45 -8.34
C GLY A 119 13.00 1.74 -7.93
N VAL A 120 12.25 2.26 -6.95
CA VAL A 120 10.94 1.71 -6.58
C VAL A 120 9.92 1.97 -7.69
N THR A 121 9.22 0.92 -8.08
CA THR A 121 8.05 1.01 -8.94
C THR A 121 6.89 1.60 -8.15
N VAL A 122 6.40 2.77 -8.57
CA VAL A 122 5.26 3.45 -7.93
C VAL A 122 4.08 3.50 -8.90
N LEU A 123 2.94 2.96 -8.49
CA LEU A 123 1.77 2.76 -9.34
C LEU A 123 0.50 3.34 -8.71
N ALA A 124 -0.38 3.89 -9.55
CA ALA A 124 -1.76 4.12 -9.16
C ALA A 124 -2.52 2.79 -9.03
N PRO A 125 -3.62 2.74 -8.25
CA PRO A 125 -4.40 1.51 -8.06
C PRO A 125 -4.84 0.84 -9.38
N ALA A 126 -5.25 1.63 -10.37
CA ALA A 126 -5.65 1.10 -11.67
C ALA A 126 -4.47 0.51 -12.46
N GLU A 127 -3.29 1.14 -12.39
CA GLU A 127 -2.06 0.67 -13.05
C GLU A 127 -1.57 -0.63 -12.43
N PHE A 128 -1.62 -0.73 -11.09
CA PHE A 128 -1.31 -1.97 -10.38
C PHE A 128 -2.19 -3.13 -10.82
N MET A 129 -3.52 -2.92 -10.89
CA MET A 129 -4.44 -3.96 -11.34
C MET A 129 -4.21 -4.34 -12.81
N ALA A 130 -3.83 -3.40 -13.68
CA ALA A 130 -3.48 -3.69 -15.06
C ALA A 130 -2.20 -4.55 -15.15
N ALA A 131 -1.14 -4.17 -14.43
CA ALA A 131 0.12 -4.92 -14.39
C ALA A 131 -0.06 -6.36 -13.90
N LEU A 132 -0.95 -6.58 -12.92
CA LEU A 132 -1.31 -7.92 -12.45
C LEU A 132 -1.98 -8.78 -13.53
N ARG A 133 -2.91 -8.20 -14.30
CA ARG A 133 -3.60 -8.93 -15.37
C ARG A 133 -2.66 -9.33 -16.50
N GLU A 134 -1.68 -8.48 -16.81
CA GLU A 134 -0.65 -8.78 -17.80
C GLU A 134 0.28 -9.91 -17.34
N ARG A 135 0.68 -9.89 -16.06
CA ARG A 135 1.47 -10.99 -15.46
C ARG A 135 0.73 -12.33 -15.46
N GLY A 136 -0.57 -12.33 -15.17
CA GLY A 136 -1.38 -13.55 -15.21
C GLY A 136 -1.48 -14.16 -16.61
N ARG A 137 -1.58 -13.33 -17.66
CA ARG A 137 -1.61 -13.81 -19.07
C ARG A 137 -0.28 -14.39 -19.54
N ALA A 138 0.84 -13.85 -19.07
CA ALA A 138 2.17 -14.35 -19.41
C ALA A 138 2.50 -15.71 -18.76
N GLY A 139 1.88 -16.03 -17.61
CA GLY A 139 2.11 -17.29 -16.89
C GLY A 139 1.27 -18.49 -17.39
N ASP A 140 0.17 -18.25 -18.13
CA ASP A 140 -0.69 -19.31 -18.68
C ASP A 140 -0.25 -19.79 -20.09
N SER A 141 0.90 -19.30 -20.59
CA SER A 141 1.40 -19.58 -21.94
C SER A 141 2.62 -20.53 -21.99
N ASP A 142 2.94 -21.20 -20.87
CA ASP A 142 4.09 -22.13 -20.74
C ASP A 142 3.63 -23.55 -20.38
#